data_AF-A0A1B6MK42-F1
#
_entry.id   AF-A0A1B6MK42-F1
#
_cell.length_a   1.000
_cell.length_b   1.000
_cell.length_c   1.000
_cell.angle_alpha   90.00
_cell.angle_beta   90.00
_cell.angle_gamma   90.00
#
_symmetry.space_group_name_H-M   'P 1'
#
loop_
_entity.id
_entity.type
_entity.pdbx_description
1 polymer ?
#
loop_
_entity_poly.entity_id
_entity_poly.type
_entity_poly.pdbx_seq_one_letter_code
_entity_poly.pdbx_strand_id
1 'polypeptide(L)'
;IQQVFDNGSIYNPEVLDITEETLHSRFLEGVRNVASVCLQIGYPTVASVPHSIINGYKRVLALSVETDYTFPLAEKVKAFLADPSAFVAAAPVAAATTA
;
A
#
# COMPACT_ATOMS: atom_id res chain seq x y z
N ILE A 1 21.13 -17.27 -27.96
CA ILE A 1 20.63 -18.66 -27.75
C ILE A 1 19.18 -18.67 -28.21
N GLN A 2 18.73 -19.64 -29.02
CA GLN A 2 17.35 -19.64 -29.56
C GLN A 2 16.35 -20.38 -28.66
N GLN A 3 16.77 -21.49 -28.05
CA GLN A 3 16.00 -22.26 -27.08
C GLN A 3 16.96 -22.88 -26.07
N VAL A 4 16.49 -23.06 -24.84
CA VAL A 4 17.24 -23.71 -23.76
C VAL A 4 16.52 -24.98 -23.37
N PHE A 5 17.22 -26.11 -23.34
CA PHE A 5 16.68 -27.37 -22.83
C PHE A 5 17.25 -27.62 -21.44
N ASP A 6 16.36 -27.79 -20.47
CA ASP A 6 16.75 -28.20 -19.12
C ASP A 6 15.70 -29.13 -18.51
N ASN A 7 16.19 -30.21 -17.90
CA ASN A 7 15.42 -31.26 -17.21
C ASN A 7 14.15 -31.75 -17.94
N GLY A 8 14.23 -31.94 -19.27
CA GLY A 8 13.10 -32.42 -20.08
C GLY A 8 12.14 -31.34 -20.59
N SER A 9 12.36 -30.06 -20.24
CA SER A 9 11.55 -28.93 -20.68
C SER A 9 12.34 -27.98 -21.59
N ILE A 10 11.66 -27.37 -22.56
CA ILE A 10 12.22 -26.37 -23.47
C ILE A 10 11.76 -24.98 -23.00
N TYR A 11 12.71 -24.12 -22.67
CA TYR A 11 12.49 -22.75 -22.21
C TYR A 11 12.81 -21.73 -23.30
N ASN A 12 12.04 -20.65 -23.32
CA ASN A 12 12.34 -19.46 -24.13
C ASN A 12 13.57 -18.74 -23.55
N PRO A 13 14.46 -18.12 -24.35
CA PRO A 13 15.63 -17.41 -23.85
C PRO A 13 15.30 -16.30 -22.86
N GLU A 14 14.12 -15.69 -22.96
CA GLU A 14 13.63 -14.64 -22.03
C GLU A 14 13.58 -15.09 -20.56
N VAL A 15 13.49 -16.40 -20.29
CA VAL A 15 13.51 -16.93 -18.92
C VAL A 15 14.87 -16.68 -18.26
N LEU A 16 15.95 -16.60 -19.03
CA LEU A 16 17.29 -16.27 -18.53
C LEU A 16 17.42 -14.79 -18.14
N ASP A 17 16.56 -13.93 -18.69
CA ASP A 17 16.57 -12.48 -18.45
C ASP A 17 15.65 -12.07 -17.29
N ILE A 18 15.05 -13.03 -16.57
CA ILE A 18 14.23 -12.74 -15.38
C ILE A 18 15.13 -12.23 -14.25
N THR A 19 14.92 -10.98 -13.85
CA THR A 19 15.60 -10.38 -12.71
C THR A 19 14.82 -10.55 -11.39
N GLU A 20 15.51 -10.40 -10.26
CA GLU A 20 14.88 -10.46 -8.93
C GLU A 20 13.83 -9.36 -8.74
N GLU A 21 14.05 -8.16 -9.29
CA GLU A 21 13.08 -7.06 -9.25
C GLU A 21 11.78 -7.43 -9.96
N THR A 22 11.88 -8.14 -11.09
CA THR A 22 10.73 -8.62 -11.84
C THR A 22 9.92 -9.60 -10.99
N LEU A 23 10.59 -10.49 -10.26
CA LEU A 23 9.95 -11.45 -9.35
C LEU A 23 9.27 -10.74 -8.18
N HIS A 24 9.95 -9.78 -7.54
CA HIS A 24 9.40 -8.98 -6.45
C HIS A 24 8.17 -8.18 -6.87
N SER A 25 8.22 -7.54 -8.03
CA SER A 25 7.10 -6.75 -8.54
C SER A 25 5.86 -7.61 -8.75
N ARG A 26 6.01 -8.78 -9.39
CA ARG A 26 4.90 -9.71 -9.65
C ARG A 26 4.34 -10.32 -8.37
N PHE A 27 5.20 -10.64 -7.40
CA PHE A 27 4.76 -11.12 -6.10
C PHE A 27 3.92 -10.08 -5.37
N LEU A 28 4.39 -8.83 -5.31
CA LEU A 28 3.67 -7.73 -4.67
C LEU A 28 2.36 -7.40 -5.38
N GLU A 29 2.32 -7.49 -6.70
CA GLU A 29 1.09 -7.38 -7.49
C GLU A 29 0.06 -8.44 -7.07
N GLY A 30 0.49 -9.70 -6.94
CA GLY A 30 -0.37 -10.78 -6.45
C GLY A 30 -0.90 -10.52 -5.04
N VAL A 31 -0.04 -10.09 -4.11
CA VAL A 31 -0.44 -9.77 -2.73
C VAL A 31 -1.45 -8.63 -2.68
N ARG A 32 -1.26 -7.57 -3.49
CA ARG A 32 -2.20 -6.44 -3.60
C ARG A 32 -3.57 -6.90 -4.08
N ASN A 33 -3.63 -7.74 -5.11
CA ASN A 33 -4.88 -8.26 -5.66
C ASN A 33 -5.64 -9.10 -4.65
N VAL A 34 -4.94 -9.98 -3.91
CA VAL A 34 -5.57 -10.78 -2.84
C VAL A 34 -6.07 -9.88 -1.73
N ALA A 35 -5.26 -8.91 -1.28
CA ALA A 35 -5.64 -7.98 -0.23
C ALA A 35 -6.88 -7.14 -0.62
N SER A 36 -6.97 -6.67 -1.86
CA SER A 36 -8.13 -5.90 -2.34
C SER A 36 -9.40 -6.74 -2.39
N VAL A 37 -9.31 -8.00 -2.84
CA VAL A 37 -10.47 -8.90 -2.85
C VAL A 37 -10.92 -9.20 -1.43
N CYS A 38 -10.00 -9.57 -0.53
CA CYS A 38 -10.30 -9.83 0.87
C CYS A 38 -10.94 -8.63 1.58
N LEU A 39 -10.46 -7.41 1.29
CA LEU A 39 -11.06 -6.17 1.81
C LEU A 39 -12.49 -5.97 1.30
N GLN A 40 -12.73 -6.19 0.01
CA GLN A 40 -14.04 -5.96 -0.60
C GLN A 40 -15.10 -6.96 -0.10
N ILE A 41 -14.73 -8.23 0.05
CA ILE A 41 -15.65 -9.27 0.57
C ILE A 41 -15.77 -9.25 2.09
N GLY A 42 -15.01 -8.41 2.79
CA GLY A 42 -15.02 -8.32 4.25
C GLY A 42 -14.37 -9.52 4.95
N TYR A 43 -13.51 -10.27 4.26
CA TYR A 43 -12.81 -11.42 4.84
C TYR A 43 -11.49 -10.97 5.50
N PRO A 44 -11.34 -11.13 6.83
CA PRO A 44 -10.18 -10.62 7.55
C PRO A 44 -8.99 -11.56 7.41
N THR A 45 -8.02 -11.15 6.58
CA THR A 45 -6.70 -11.77 6.46
C THR A 45 -5.63 -10.81 7.01
N VAL A 46 -4.43 -11.32 7.27
CA VAL A 46 -3.30 -10.49 7.73
C VAL A 46 -3.04 -9.30 6.78
N ALA A 47 -3.29 -9.47 5.48
CA ALA A 47 -3.14 -8.42 4.49
C ALA A 47 -4.32 -7.43 4.43
N SER A 48 -5.56 -7.85 4.72
CA SER A 48 -6.75 -6.99 4.60
C SER A 48 -7.11 -6.24 5.90
N VAL A 49 -6.81 -6.80 7.07
CA VAL A 49 -7.17 -6.23 8.39
C VAL A 49 -6.70 -4.78 8.58
N PRO A 50 -5.44 -4.41 8.27
CA PRO A 50 -4.98 -3.03 8.43
C PRO A 50 -5.80 -2.04 7.58
N HIS A 51 -6.16 -2.44 6.35
CA HIS A 51 -6.94 -1.63 5.43
C HIS A 51 -8.38 -1.44 5.94
N SER A 52 -9.00 -2.49 6.50
CA SER A 52 -10.35 -2.42 7.06
C SER A 52 -10.44 -1.43 8.23
N ILE A 53 -9.45 -1.45 9.14
CA ILE A 53 -9.41 -0.54 10.30
C ILE A 53 -9.24 0.91 9.84
N ILE A 54 -8.32 1.17 8.91
CA ILE A 54 -8.08 2.52 8.38
C ILE A 54 -9.31 3.06 7.66
N ASN A 55 -10.00 2.23 6.88
CA ASN A 55 -11.23 2.63 6.20
C ASN A 55 -12.36 2.93 7.20
N GLY A 56 -12.49 2.14 8.26
CA GLY A 56 -13.40 2.43 9.37
C GLY A 56 -13.11 3.78 10.02
N TYR A 57 -11.83 4.04 10.33
CA TYR A 57 -11.38 5.31 10.87
C TYR A 57 -11.72 6.49 9.93
N LYS A 58 -11.42 6.37 8.63
CA LYS A 58 -11.74 7.41 7.63
C LYS A 58 -13.24 7.74 7.58
N ARG A 59 -14.12 6.76 7.72
CA ARG A 59 -15.58 6.98 7.74
C ARG A 59 -16.02 7.79 8.97
N VAL A 60 -15.51 7.45 10.15
CA VAL A 60 -15.81 8.19 11.39
C VAL A 60 -15.18 9.58 11.36
N LEU A 61 -13.97 9.69 10.80
CA LEU A 61 -13.28 10.96 10.61
C LEU A 61 -14.05 11.88 9.67
N ALA A 62 -14.59 11.36 8.56
CA ALA A 62 -15.41 12.15 7.64
C ALA A 62 -16.63 12.75 8.35
N LEU A 63 -17.33 11.95 9.17
CA LEU A 63 -18.44 12.43 9.99
C LEU A 63 -17.99 13.52 10.98
N SER A 64 -16.85 13.31 11.62
CA SER A 64 -16.30 14.30 12.55
C SER A 64 -15.88 15.58 11.81
N VAL A 65 -15.37 15.53 10.59
CA VAL A 65 -15.00 16.73 9.82
C VAL A 65 -16.25 17.52 9.38
N GLU A 66 -17.32 16.83 9.00
CA GLU A 66 -18.57 17.47 8.57
C GLU A 66 -19.39 18.03 9.75
N THR A 67 -19.18 17.50 10.96
CA THR A 67 -19.89 17.93 12.18
C THR A 67 -18.97 18.67 13.16
N ASP A 68 -19.54 19.43 14.09
CA ASP A 68 -18.74 20.07 15.16
C ASP A 68 -18.26 19.08 16.23
N TYR A 69 -18.70 17.81 16.15
CA TYR A 69 -18.29 16.77 17.08
C TYR A 69 -16.85 16.33 16.82
N THR A 70 -16.02 16.39 17.86
CA THR A 70 -14.59 16.08 17.79
C THR A 70 -14.25 14.98 18.79
N PHE A 71 -13.42 14.03 18.35
CA PHE A 71 -12.88 12.96 19.18
C PHE A 71 -11.34 13.01 19.15
N PRO A 72 -10.64 12.45 20.16
CA PRO A 72 -9.20 12.69 20.36
C PRO A 72 -8.31 12.37 19.16
N LEU A 73 -8.70 11.39 18.34
CA LEU A 73 -7.95 11.01 17.14
C LEU A 73 -8.21 11.96 15.94
N ALA A 74 -9.38 12.61 15.89
CA ALA A 74 -9.72 13.56 14.83
C ALA A 74 -9.17 14.97 15.07
N GLU A 75 -8.81 15.34 16.30
CA GLU A 75 -8.27 16.67 16.62
C GLU A 75 -7.07 17.03 15.76
N LYS A 76 -6.12 16.09 15.59
CA LYS A 76 -4.93 16.29 14.74
C LYS A 76 -5.28 16.52 13.28
N VAL A 77 -6.29 15.82 12.77
CA VAL A 77 -6.72 15.95 11.37
C VAL A 77 -7.50 17.25 11.17
N LYS A 78 -8.39 17.62 12.10
CA LYS A 78 -9.10 18.91 12.05
C LYS A 78 -8.14 20.09 12.15
N ALA A 79 -7.13 20.00 13.02
CA ALA A 79 -6.08 21.01 13.12
C ALA A 79 -5.29 21.12 11.79
N PHE A 80 -4.99 20.00 11.13
CA PHE A 80 -4.35 20.00 9.82
C PHE A 80 -5.24 20.63 8.72
N LEU A 81 -6.55 20.38 8.76
CA LEU A 81 -7.49 20.99 7.81
C LEU A 81 -7.70 22.49 8.06
N ALA A 82 -7.64 22.93 9.32
CA ALA A 82 -7.78 24.33 9.70
C ALA A 82 -6.50 25.14 9.40
N ASP A 83 -5.32 24.53 9.56
CA ASP A 83 -4.04 25.15 9.21
C ASP A 83 -3.12 24.14 8.50
N PRO A 84 -3.19 24.08 7.16
CA PRO A 84 -2.36 23.19 6.34
C PRO A 84 -0.86 23.51 6.43
N SER A 85 -0.49 24.70 6.92
CA SER A 85 0.90 25.18 6.95
C SER A 85 1.67 24.71 8.20
N ALA A 86 0.95 24.37 9.29
CA ALA A 86 1.55 24.00 10.57
C ALA A 86 2.32 22.67 10.57
N PHE A 87 2.14 21.81 9.55
CA PHE A 87 2.79 20.50 9.46
C PHE A 87 3.68 20.30 8.22
N VAL A 88 3.81 21.30 7.34
CA VAL A 88 4.83 21.28 6.27
C VAL A 88 6.25 21.25 6.88
N ALA A 89 6.41 21.81 8.08
CA ALA A 89 7.66 21.76 8.84
C ALA A 89 7.98 20.38 9.46
N ALA A 90 7.07 19.41 9.41
CA ALA A 90 7.23 18.09 10.04
C ALA A 90 7.32 16.93 9.04
N ALA A 91 7.33 17.19 7.73
CA ALA A 91 7.67 16.17 6.75
C ALA A 91 9.15 15.78 6.95
N PRO A 92 9.48 14.50 7.20
CA PRO A 92 10.86 14.09 7.13
C PRO A 92 11.28 14.31 5.68
N VAL A 93 12.30 15.14 5.47
CA VAL A 93 13.05 15.19 4.23
C VAL A 93 13.40 13.74 3.91
N ALA A 94 12.89 13.23 2.79
CA ALA A 94 13.33 11.97 2.23
C ALA A 94 14.85 12.06 2.11
N ALA A 95 15.55 11.35 2.99
CA ALA A 95 16.98 11.18 2.89
C ALA A 95 17.22 10.40 1.59
N ALA A 96 17.60 11.14 0.54
CA ALA A 96 18.31 10.59 -0.57
C ALA A 96 19.62 10.00 -0.03
N THR A 97 19.67 8.68 0.11
CA THR A 97 20.94 7.95 0.17
C THR A 97 21.15 7.27 -1.18
N THR A 98 21.91 7.96 -2.01
CA THR A 98 22.80 7.38 -3.02
C THR A 98 23.98 6.71 -2.30
N ALA A 99 24.12 5.40 -2.47
CA ALA A 99 25.37 4.63 -2.65
C ALA A 99 25.03 3.14 -2.67
#